data_AF-A0A7J6PX68-F1
#
_entry.id   AF-A0A7J6PX68-F1
#
_cell.length_a   1.000
_cell.length_b   1.000
_cell.length_c   1.000
_cell.angle_alpha   90.00
_cell.angle_beta   90.00
_cell.angle_gamma   90.00
#
_symmetry.space_group_name_H-M   'P 1'
#
loop_
_entity.id
_entity.type
_entity.pdbx_description
1 polymer ?
#
loop_
_entity_poly.entity_id
_entity_poly.type
_entity_poly.pdbx_seq_one_letter_code
_entity_poly.pdbx_strand_id
1 'polypeptide(L)'
;EPLTSYFKAFVDSQPDLFDPDTNPNGYLTMCVAENRSMEAMLEARTRQILADMSSTESFPSRELFTYGKFSGTDTLKAAVAGAVSTFLAPPLDGMETASEFTPEDVIAVTNGCGPAMNLISFCLGDGDGRDCFLSTKPLYPVFLLDCGKEAGVRVVPSVQTSMETSFEISRSV
;
A
#
# COMPACT_ATOMS: atom_id res chain seq x y z
N GLU A 1 0.10 10.73 21.44
CA GLU A 1 -0.74 10.72 20.23
C GLU A 1 -1.48 9.38 20.06
N PRO A 2 -2.60 9.32 19.33
CA PRO A 2 -3.34 8.09 19.10
C PRO A 2 -2.53 6.95 18.43
N LEU A 3 -1.62 7.30 17.52
CA LEU A 3 -0.68 6.36 16.89
C LEU A 3 0.20 5.63 17.92
N THR A 4 0.74 6.40 18.88
CA THR A 4 1.64 5.85 19.90
C THR A 4 0.94 4.92 20.89
N SER A 5 -0.33 5.16 21.24
CA SER A 5 -1.06 4.28 22.16
C SER A 5 -1.53 2.98 21.51
N TYR A 6 -2.01 3.05 20.26
CA TYR A 6 -2.41 1.87 19.50
C TYR A 6 -1.21 0.96 19.19
N PHE A 7 -0.12 1.55 18.67
CA PHE A 7 1.09 0.79 18.35
C PHE A 7 1.72 0.19 19.60
N LYS A 8 1.69 0.92 20.73
CA LYS A 8 2.14 0.40 22.03
C LYS A 8 1.36 -0.86 22.44
N ALA A 9 0.04 -0.85 22.36
CA ALA A 9 -0.77 -2.03 22.72
C ALA A 9 -0.41 -3.24 21.85
N PHE A 10 -0.19 -3.03 20.55
CA PHE A 10 0.27 -4.08 19.64
C PHE A 10 1.67 -4.61 20.01
N VAL A 11 2.62 -3.71 20.33
CA VAL A 11 3.98 -4.11 20.73
C VAL A 11 3.98 -4.85 22.06
N ASP A 12 3.24 -4.35 23.04
CA ASP A 12 3.14 -4.94 24.38
C ASP A 12 2.52 -6.33 24.35
N SER A 13 1.67 -6.65 23.36
CA SER A 13 1.05 -7.98 23.21
C SER A 13 1.96 -9.00 22.55
N GLN A 14 3.03 -8.59 21.85
CA GLN A 14 3.91 -9.51 21.08
C GLN A 14 4.53 -10.65 21.91
N PRO A 15 4.96 -10.42 23.18
CA PRO A 15 5.56 -11.49 23.97
C PRO A 15 4.56 -12.54 24.47
N ASP A 16 3.25 -12.29 24.38
CA ASP A 16 2.18 -13.11 24.97
C ASP A 16 1.07 -13.37 23.95
N LEU A 17 1.45 -13.70 22.70
CA LEU A 17 0.50 -14.01 21.65
C LEU A 17 -0.19 -15.36 21.91
N PHE A 18 -1.46 -15.44 21.51
CA PHE A 18 -2.23 -16.66 21.55
C PHE A 18 -1.59 -17.75 20.69
N ASP A 19 -1.49 -18.94 21.26
CA ASP A 19 -1.16 -20.17 20.56
C ASP A 19 -2.03 -21.31 21.12
N PRO A 20 -2.75 -22.08 20.28
CA PRO A 20 -3.72 -23.05 20.78
C PRO A 20 -3.10 -24.16 21.64
N ASP A 21 -1.83 -24.49 21.42
CA ASP A 21 -1.15 -25.62 22.09
C ASP A 21 -0.29 -25.14 23.27
N THR A 22 0.35 -23.99 23.14
CA THR A 22 1.38 -23.49 24.06
C THR A 22 0.97 -22.26 24.85
N ASN A 23 0.00 -21.47 24.37
CA ASN A 23 -0.49 -20.29 25.07
C ASN A 23 -1.97 -19.97 24.74
N PRO A 24 -2.93 -20.81 25.17
CA PRO A 24 -4.34 -20.66 24.81
C PRO A 24 -5.01 -19.43 25.45
N ASN A 25 -4.33 -18.75 26.38
CA ASN A 25 -4.83 -17.54 27.05
C ASN A 25 -4.13 -16.26 26.56
N GLY A 26 -3.25 -16.34 25.57
CA GLY A 26 -2.54 -15.19 25.02
C GLY A 26 -3.43 -14.26 24.19
N TYR A 27 -2.85 -13.16 23.73
CA TYR A 27 -3.51 -12.15 22.92
C TYR A 27 -3.75 -12.61 21.47
N LEU A 28 -4.97 -12.44 20.97
CA LEU A 28 -5.31 -12.60 19.57
C LEU A 28 -5.07 -11.29 18.80
N THR A 29 -4.21 -11.32 17.79
CA THR A 29 -3.95 -10.16 16.94
C THR A 29 -5.10 -9.94 15.96
N MET A 30 -5.96 -8.96 16.25
CA MET A 30 -7.08 -8.53 15.38
C MET A 30 -6.91 -7.12 14.80
N CYS A 31 -5.75 -6.51 15.02
CA CYS A 31 -5.50 -5.12 14.71
C CYS A 31 -4.61 -4.92 13.48
N VAL A 32 -3.96 -5.97 12.98
CA VAL A 32 -3.16 -5.91 11.75
C VAL A 32 -4.06 -6.26 10.56
N ALA A 33 -4.16 -5.34 9.60
CA ALA A 33 -4.89 -5.56 8.35
C ALA A 33 -4.08 -6.44 7.39
N GLU A 34 -3.95 -7.73 7.72
CA GLU A 34 -3.26 -8.73 6.93
C GLU A 34 -4.26 -9.72 6.31
N ASN A 35 -4.11 -10.01 5.01
CA ASN A 35 -4.93 -10.99 4.32
C ASN A 35 -4.15 -12.30 4.13
N ARG A 36 -4.54 -13.33 4.90
CA ARG A 36 -3.94 -14.68 4.83
C ARG A 36 -4.80 -15.69 4.05
N SER A 37 -5.96 -15.28 3.56
CA SER A 37 -6.95 -16.18 2.96
C SER A 37 -6.48 -16.86 1.67
N MET A 38 -5.44 -16.32 1.02
CA MET A 38 -4.89 -16.83 -0.25
C MET A 38 -3.50 -17.46 -0.11
N GLU A 39 -3.00 -17.65 1.12
CA GLU A 39 -1.63 -18.08 1.39
C GLU A 39 -1.26 -19.38 0.65
N ALA A 40 -2.08 -20.42 0.76
CA ALA A 40 -1.84 -21.71 0.09
C ALA A 40 -1.83 -21.61 -1.45
N MET A 41 -2.70 -20.76 -2.03
CA MET A 41 -2.75 -20.55 -3.48
C MET A 41 -1.50 -19.82 -3.97
N LEU A 42 -1.11 -18.75 -3.26
CA LEU A 42 0.10 -17.98 -3.57
C LEU A 42 1.36 -18.83 -3.40
N GLU A 43 1.41 -19.68 -2.38
CA GLU A 43 2.51 -20.61 -2.17
C GLU A 43 2.65 -21.58 -3.35
N ALA A 44 1.57 -22.28 -3.71
CA ALA A 44 1.58 -23.23 -4.81
C ALA A 44 2.00 -22.57 -6.14
N ARG A 45 1.46 -21.38 -6.44
CA ARG A 45 1.79 -20.65 -7.66
C ARG A 45 3.24 -20.16 -7.67
N THR A 46 3.74 -19.64 -6.56
CA THR A 46 5.13 -19.19 -6.41
C THR A 46 6.10 -20.36 -6.60
N ARG A 47 5.83 -21.52 -5.98
CA ARG A 47 6.65 -22.73 -6.14
C ARG A 47 6.72 -23.18 -7.60
N GLN A 48 5.59 -23.17 -8.31
CA GLN A 48 5.55 -23.51 -9.73
C GLN A 48 6.42 -22.54 -10.55
N ILE A 49 6.25 -21.22 -10.36
CA ILE A 49 7.02 -20.21 -11.10
C ILE A 49 8.52 -20.36 -10.86
N LEU A 50 8.94 -20.61 -9.61
CA LEU A 50 10.35 -20.84 -9.27
C LEU A 50 10.91 -22.10 -9.96
N ALA A 51 10.15 -23.19 -9.99
CA ALA A 51 10.54 -24.41 -10.70
C ALA A 51 10.71 -24.15 -12.20
N ASP A 52 9.74 -23.50 -12.83
CA ASP A 52 9.76 -23.15 -14.26
C ASP A 52 10.98 -22.25 -14.59
N MET A 53 11.23 -21.21 -13.77
CA MET A 53 12.38 -20.32 -13.93
C MET A 53 13.73 -21.04 -13.77
N SER A 54 13.82 -22.04 -12.88
CA SER A 54 15.05 -22.81 -12.68
C SER A 54 15.37 -23.77 -13.83
N SER A 55 14.36 -24.12 -14.62
CA SER A 55 14.45 -25.09 -15.72
C SER A 55 14.69 -24.46 -17.10
N THR A 56 14.67 -23.13 -17.19
CA THR A 56 14.69 -22.40 -18.46
C THR A 56 16.00 -21.65 -18.69
N GLU A 57 16.54 -21.73 -19.90
CA GLU A 57 17.67 -20.89 -20.33
C GLU A 57 17.31 -19.38 -20.38
N SER A 58 16.01 -19.05 -20.27
CA SER A 58 15.48 -17.68 -20.29
C SER A 58 15.41 -17.01 -18.92
N PHE A 59 16.17 -17.47 -17.91
CA PHE A 59 16.22 -16.82 -16.61
C PHE A 59 16.66 -15.34 -16.75
N PRO A 60 15.91 -14.36 -16.21
CA PRO A 60 16.14 -12.93 -16.45
C PRO A 60 17.28 -12.38 -15.57
N SER A 61 18.48 -12.97 -15.68
CA SER A 61 19.66 -12.65 -14.87
C SER A 61 20.03 -11.18 -14.90
N ARG A 62 19.91 -10.52 -16.06
CA ARG A 62 20.29 -9.12 -16.20
C ARG A 62 19.29 -8.23 -15.45
N GLU A 63 18.01 -8.48 -15.61
CA GLU A 63 16.93 -7.73 -14.96
C GLU A 63 16.94 -7.93 -13.43
N LEU A 64 17.36 -9.09 -12.94
CA LEU A 64 17.39 -9.41 -11.51
C LEU A 64 18.70 -9.04 -10.80
N PHE A 65 19.84 -9.14 -11.47
CA PHE A 65 21.16 -8.99 -10.83
C PHE A 65 21.94 -7.74 -11.27
N THR A 66 21.38 -6.91 -12.16
CA THR A 66 22.01 -5.65 -12.58
C THR A 66 21.07 -4.48 -12.35
N TYR A 67 21.59 -3.26 -12.47
CA TYR A 67 20.76 -2.06 -12.39
C TYR A 67 19.69 -2.06 -13.49
N GLY A 68 18.43 -2.14 -13.07
CA GLY A 68 17.26 -1.98 -13.93
C GLY A 68 16.80 -0.53 -14.05
N LYS A 69 15.62 -0.33 -14.64
CA LYS A 69 14.95 0.97 -14.68
C LYS A 69 14.50 1.35 -13.26
N PHE A 70 14.79 2.57 -12.81
CA PHE A 70 14.46 3.04 -11.45
C PHE A 70 12.96 3.04 -11.14
N SER A 71 12.11 3.16 -12.16
CA SER A 71 10.65 3.13 -12.01
C SER A 71 10.05 1.72 -12.10
N GLY A 72 10.87 0.67 -12.20
CA GLY A 72 10.44 -0.73 -12.36
C GLY A 72 10.65 -1.28 -13.77
N THR A 73 10.68 -2.61 -13.90
CA THR A 73 10.86 -3.29 -15.20
C THR A 73 9.58 -3.20 -16.04
N ASP A 74 9.72 -3.18 -17.37
CA ASP A 74 8.58 -3.04 -18.29
C ASP A 74 7.60 -4.20 -18.14
N THR A 75 8.11 -5.41 -17.96
CA THR A 75 7.29 -6.61 -17.70
C THR A 75 6.46 -6.48 -16.43
N LEU A 76 7.05 -5.95 -15.34
CA LEU A 76 6.32 -5.74 -14.10
C LEU A 76 5.26 -4.64 -14.26
N LYS A 77 5.62 -3.51 -14.89
CA LYS A 77 4.68 -2.41 -15.13
C LYS A 77 3.49 -2.86 -15.97
N ALA A 78 3.71 -3.62 -17.04
CA ALA A 78 2.64 -4.15 -17.87
C ALA A 78 1.72 -5.12 -17.09
N ALA A 79 2.29 -6.00 -16.26
CA ALA A 79 1.51 -6.89 -15.41
C ALA A 79 0.67 -6.13 -14.37
N VAL A 80 1.24 -5.09 -13.74
CA VAL A 80 0.52 -4.22 -12.80
C VAL A 80 -0.60 -3.47 -13.49
N ALA A 81 -0.35 -2.89 -14.67
CA ALA A 81 -1.38 -2.20 -15.46
C ALA A 81 -2.57 -3.12 -15.79
N GLY A 82 -2.27 -4.34 -16.22
CA GLY A 82 -3.29 -5.36 -16.49
C GLY A 82 -4.08 -5.75 -15.23
N ALA A 83 -3.40 -5.97 -14.11
CA ALA A 83 -4.05 -6.29 -12.85
C ALA A 83 -4.94 -5.16 -12.34
N VAL A 84 -4.46 -3.91 -12.38
CA VAL A 84 -5.24 -2.71 -12.03
C VAL A 84 -6.50 -2.62 -12.89
N SER A 85 -6.35 -2.74 -14.21
CA SER A 85 -7.47 -2.63 -15.15
C SER A 85 -8.49 -3.78 -15.00
N THR A 86 -8.06 -4.95 -14.51
CA THR A 86 -8.92 -6.13 -14.37
C THR A 86 -9.62 -6.20 -13.02
N PHE A 87 -8.92 -5.84 -11.94
CA PHE A 87 -9.35 -6.14 -10.57
C PHE A 87 -9.69 -4.90 -9.73
N LEU A 88 -9.18 -3.73 -10.09
CA LEU A 88 -9.60 -2.49 -9.41
C LEU A 88 -10.87 -1.96 -10.07
N ALA A 89 -11.64 -1.20 -9.29
CA ALA A 89 -12.91 -0.63 -9.76
C ALA A 89 -12.71 0.13 -11.07
N PRO A 90 -13.66 0.04 -12.02
CA PRO A 90 -13.60 0.85 -13.23
C PRO A 90 -13.49 2.32 -12.84
N PRO A 91 -12.74 3.13 -13.62
CA PRO A 91 -12.66 4.56 -13.36
C PRO A 91 -14.06 5.16 -13.26
N LEU A 92 -14.20 6.16 -12.38
CA LEU A 92 -15.39 6.98 -12.33
C LEU A 92 -15.60 7.65 -13.69
N ASP A 93 -16.86 7.98 -14.01
CA ASP A 93 -17.19 8.69 -15.26
C ASP A 93 -16.27 9.91 -15.47
N GLY A 94 -15.56 9.93 -16.60
CA GLY A 94 -14.60 10.98 -16.96
C GLY A 94 -13.16 10.77 -16.49
N MET A 95 -12.84 9.66 -15.82
CA MET A 95 -11.46 9.23 -15.57
C MET A 95 -10.98 8.25 -16.65
N GLU A 96 -9.76 8.45 -17.13
CA GLU A 96 -9.09 7.51 -18.03
C GLU A 96 -8.70 6.23 -17.28
N THR A 97 -8.82 5.09 -17.96
CA THR A 97 -8.44 3.78 -17.43
C THR A 97 -6.91 3.60 -17.49
N ALA A 98 -6.34 2.87 -16.53
CA ALA A 98 -4.90 2.54 -16.57
C ALA A 98 -4.51 1.78 -17.86
N SER A 99 -5.46 1.09 -18.50
CA SER A 99 -5.29 0.41 -19.79
C SER A 99 -5.14 1.33 -20.99
N GLU A 100 -5.49 2.62 -20.87
CA GLU A 100 -5.35 3.61 -21.95
C GLU A 100 -3.93 4.20 -22.05
N PHE A 101 -3.06 3.90 -21.09
CA PHE A 101 -1.70 4.40 -21.05
C PHE A 101 -0.67 3.33 -21.41
N THR A 102 0.43 3.74 -22.04
CA THR A 102 1.66 2.96 -22.08
C THR A 102 2.18 2.81 -20.64
N PRO A 103 2.30 1.58 -20.09
CA PRO A 103 2.73 1.37 -18.70
C PRO A 103 4.09 2.01 -18.39
N GLU A 104 4.92 2.20 -19.43
CA GLU A 104 6.25 2.77 -19.34
C GLU A 104 6.24 4.24 -18.89
N ASP A 105 5.23 5.03 -19.29
CA ASP A 105 5.20 6.49 -19.12
C ASP A 105 4.44 6.94 -17.86
N VAL A 106 3.53 6.12 -17.33
CA VAL A 106 2.64 6.53 -16.23
C VAL A 106 2.78 5.71 -14.95
N ILE A 107 3.43 4.53 -15.00
CA ILE A 107 3.57 3.66 -13.81
C ILE A 107 4.98 3.76 -13.24
N ALA A 108 5.04 4.11 -11.95
CA ALA A 108 6.24 4.00 -11.13
C ALA A 108 6.02 2.95 -10.04
N VAL A 109 6.91 1.96 -9.98
CA VAL A 109 6.91 0.92 -8.96
C VAL A 109 7.73 1.39 -7.77
N THR A 110 7.14 1.34 -6.58
CA THR A 110 7.78 1.68 -5.31
C THR A 110 7.81 0.46 -4.39
N ASN A 111 8.65 0.50 -3.36
CA ASN A 111 8.72 -0.56 -2.35
C ASN A 111 7.54 -0.47 -1.34
N GLY A 112 6.32 -0.61 -1.85
CA GLY A 112 5.08 -0.50 -1.08
C GLY A 112 4.47 0.91 -1.02
N CYS A 113 3.29 1.01 -0.41
CA CYS A 113 2.51 2.25 -0.40
C CYS A 113 3.11 3.37 0.44
N GLY A 114 3.84 3.08 1.53
CA GLY A 114 4.48 4.11 2.36
C GLY A 114 5.48 4.97 1.57
N PRO A 115 6.49 4.36 0.92
CA PRO A 115 7.37 5.08 0.01
C PRO A 115 6.65 5.76 -1.16
N ALA A 116 5.56 5.18 -1.68
CA ALA A 116 4.74 5.82 -2.71
C ALA A 116 4.13 7.14 -2.20
N MET A 117 3.54 7.13 -1.00
CA MET A 117 2.95 8.31 -0.37
C MET A 117 3.99 9.38 -0.06
N ASN A 118 5.17 8.98 0.42
CA ASN A 118 6.27 9.91 0.65
C ASN A 118 6.76 10.56 -0.66
N LEU A 119 6.92 9.77 -1.73
CA LEU A 119 7.29 10.29 -3.06
C LEU A 119 6.24 11.28 -3.59
N ILE A 120 4.95 10.94 -3.49
CA ILE A 120 3.85 11.84 -3.88
C ILE A 120 3.91 13.15 -3.07
N SER A 121 4.27 13.06 -1.79
CA SER A 121 4.40 14.24 -0.92
C SER A 121 5.51 15.17 -1.39
N PHE A 122 6.68 14.63 -1.75
CA PHE A 122 7.77 15.42 -2.36
C PHE A 122 7.39 16.04 -3.71
N CYS A 123 6.54 15.37 -4.49
CA CYS A 123 6.12 15.87 -5.80
C CYS A 123 5.06 16.97 -5.72
N LEU A 124 4.24 16.99 -4.66
CA LEU A 124 3.05 17.83 -4.57
C LEU A 124 3.08 18.89 -3.48
N GLY A 125 4.13 18.95 -2.64
CA GLY A 125 4.25 19.98 -1.61
C GLY A 125 5.69 20.29 -1.22
N ASP A 126 5.93 21.53 -0.83
CA ASP A 126 7.27 22.06 -0.55
C ASP A 126 7.77 21.77 0.87
N GLY A 127 6.93 21.21 1.75
CA GLY A 127 7.30 20.87 3.14
C GLY A 127 7.56 22.08 4.05
N ASP A 128 7.35 23.30 3.56
CA ASP A 128 7.62 24.56 4.29
C ASP A 128 6.47 25.01 5.21
N GLY A 129 5.45 24.16 5.35
CA GLY A 129 4.26 24.37 6.16
C GLY A 129 3.09 25.04 5.43
N ARG A 130 3.28 25.55 4.21
CA ARG A 130 2.22 26.18 3.39
C ARG A 130 1.33 25.17 2.68
N ASP A 131 1.91 24.05 2.25
CA ASP A 131 1.17 22.97 1.60
C ASP A 131 0.67 21.94 2.59
N CYS A 132 -0.48 21.33 2.28
CA CYS A 132 -1.01 20.20 3.03
C CYS A 132 -1.93 19.32 2.19
N PHE A 133 -2.04 18.04 2.58
CA PHE A 133 -3.08 17.15 2.10
C PHE A 133 -4.30 17.23 3.00
N LEU A 134 -5.49 17.34 2.40
CA LEU A 134 -6.75 17.18 3.13
C LEU A 134 -7.13 15.70 3.20
N SER A 135 -7.60 15.26 4.36
CA SER A 135 -8.03 13.87 4.56
C SER A 135 -9.32 13.80 5.38
N THR A 136 -9.98 12.64 5.35
CA THR A 136 -11.18 12.33 6.12
C THR A 136 -10.86 11.91 7.56
N LYS A 137 -11.90 11.81 8.38
CA LYS A 137 -11.87 11.07 9.65
C LYS A 137 -12.97 10.00 9.61
N PRO A 138 -12.67 8.71 9.91
CA PRO A 138 -11.37 8.16 10.28
C PRO A 138 -10.38 8.09 9.10
N LEU A 139 -9.08 7.99 9.41
CA LEU A 139 -8.01 7.84 8.41
C LEU A 139 -7.07 6.69 8.74
N TYR A 140 -6.34 6.21 7.73
CA TYR A 140 -5.14 5.40 7.93
C TYR A 140 -4.10 6.24 8.68
N PRO A 141 -3.75 5.91 9.94
CA PRO A 141 -3.07 6.87 10.80
C PRO A 141 -1.61 7.08 10.41
N VAL A 142 -0.94 6.07 9.82
CA VAL A 142 0.46 6.19 9.39
C VAL A 142 0.60 7.13 8.19
N PHE A 143 -0.49 7.48 7.49
CA PHE A 143 -0.46 8.49 6.42
C PHE A 143 0.14 9.83 6.87
N LEU A 144 -0.10 10.21 8.13
CA LEU A 144 0.51 11.39 8.77
C LEU A 144 2.04 11.32 8.75
N LEU A 145 2.59 10.14 9.02
CA LEU A 145 4.03 9.89 9.06
C LEU A 145 4.60 9.74 7.64
N ASP A 146 3.90 9.02 6.76
CA ASP A 146 4.33 8.78 5.38
C ASP A 146 4.52 10.11 4.61
N CYS A 147 3.66 11.11 4.85
CA CYS A 147 3.78 12.44 4.24
C CYS A 147 4.66 13.41 5.04
N GLY A 148 4.58 13.36 6.37
CA GLY A 148 5.14 14.40 7.23
C GLY A 148 6.59 14.16 7.63
N LYS A 149 7.04 12.89 7.74
CA LYS A 149 8.33 12.58 8.37
C LYS A 149 9.53 13.04 7.54
N GLU A 150 9.50 12.80 6.23
CA GLU A 150 10.60 13.13 5.34
C GLU A 150 10.28 14.35 4.46
N ALA A 151 9.12 14.36 3.79
CA ALA A 151 8.72 15.47 2.93
C ALA A 151 8.22 16.71 3.69
N GLY A 152 7.94 16.61 4.99
CA GLY A 152 7.44 17.75 5.79
C GLY A 152 6.02 18.20 5.42
N VAL A 153 5.32 17.50 4.52
CA VAL A 153 3.97 17.86 4.08
C VAL A 153 2.96 17.39 5.11
N ARG A 154 2.17 18.34 5.65
CA ARG A 154 1.18 18.03 6.68
C ARG A 154 -0.04 17.35 6.06
N VAL A 155 -0.60 16.37 6.76
CA VAL A 155 -1.94 15.84 6.49
C VAL A 155 -2.91 16.43 7.50
N VAL A 156 -3.96 17.10 7.00
CA VAL A 156 -4.99 17.75 7.81
C VAL A 156 -6.29 16.95 7.68
N PRO A 157 -6.68 16.19 8.73
CA PRO A 157 -7.91 15.41 8.71
C PRO A 157 -9.10 16.33 9.07
N SER A 158 -9.46 17.21 8.14
CA SER A 158 -10.51 18.23 8.28
C SER A 158 -11.85 17.82 7.66
N VAL A 159 -11.86 16.84 6.76
CA VAL A 159 -13.11 16.38 6.13
C VAL A 159 -13.86 15.50 7.12
N GLN A 160 -14.95 16.04 7.66
CA GLN A 160 -15.80 15.32 8.60
C GLN A 160 -16.63 14.27 7.87
N THR A 161 -16.60 13.06 8.40
CA THR A 161 -17.52 11.99 8.01
C THR A 161 -18.04 11.33 9.29
N SER A 162 -19.22 10.73 9.26
CA SER A 162 -19.83 10.19 10.46
C SER A 162 -20.58 8.88 10.18
N MET A 163 -20.87 8.12 11.24
CA MET A 163 -21.64 6.88 11.09
C MET A 163 -23.05 7.14 10.54
N GLU A 164 -23.66 8.28 10.86
CA GLU A 164 -24.99 8.66 10.37
C GLU A 164 -25.02 8.82 8.84
N THR A 165 -23.91 9.22 8.23
CA THR A 165 -23.75 9.32 6.77
C THR A 165 -23.00 8.13 6.19
N SER A 166 -22.84 7.03 6.92
CA SER A 166 -22.03 5.87 6.50
C SER A 166 -20.60 6.25 6.08
N PHE A 167 -20.04 7.27 6.72
CA PHE A 167 -18.73 7.87 6.43
C PHE A 167 -18.60 8.46 5.00
N GLU A 168 -19.71 8.76 4.33
CA GLU A 168 -19.68 9.43 3.03
C GLU A 168 -19.13 10.84 3.13
N ILE A 169 -18.33 11.23 2.13
CA ILE A 169 -17.88 12.61 1.95
C ILE A 169 -19.05 13.40 1.40
N SER A 170 -19.72 14.15 2.26
CA SER A 170 -20.68 15.15 1.81
C SER A 170 -19.94 16.41 1.35
N ARG A 171 -20.40 17.04 0.27
CA ARG A 171 -20.04 18.44 0.01
C ARG A 171 -20.64 19.25 1.14
N SER A 172 -19.82 19.64 2.11
CA SER A 172 -20.21 20.65 3.08
C SER A 172 -20.52 21.92 2.29
N VAL A 173 -21.77 22.40 2.36
CA VAL A 173 -22.20 23.70 1.82
C VAL A 173 -21.62 24.81 2.66
#